data_AF-A0A849Z699-F1
#
_entry.id   AF-A0A849Z699-F1
#
_cell.length_a   1.000
_cell.length_b   1.000
_cell.length_c   1.000
_cell.angle_alpha   90.00
_cell.angle_beta   90.00
_cell.angle_gamma   90.00
#
_symmetry.space_group_name_H-M   'P 1'
#
loop_
_entity.id
_entity.type
_entity.pdbx_description
1 polymer ?
#
loop_
_entity_poly.entity_id
_entity_poly.type
_entity_poly.pdbx_seq_one_letter_code
_entity_poly.pdbx_strand_id
1 'polypeptide(L)'
;MSPRLLCFVALAGAALGCSEEPPPEGPPVDVPEGACGRALFVLATQYQTTSVSVVGWDGEVKSAKILASDSKPPGLSVALSGDVVAPTERVATGQILLIDRYPAGVVTIFDPTTAEVVQQLRVRTGFGSNPQDALFARTNVLYVARYERNPEPGKEPFDEGSDVVVIDPPSGAITQRIDLQPAMAGAAPDIEPHPARMLLRDGKVHVLLAAYSANYQKSDDARLVTIDPTTHTITGHTAITGSRGCAGLAATEDGARFAIACSGTFGGELTPTLDGAGIAIVDRMADGSYAVSSF
;
A
#
# COMPACT_ATOMS: atom_id res chain seq x y z
N MET A 1 15.08 62.38 30.64
CA MET A 1 15.59 61.71 29.43
C MET A 1 16.28 60.44 29.87
N SER A 2 15.61 59.30 29.69
CA SER A 2 15.97 58.02 30.32
C SER A 2 16.69 57.10 29.32
N PRO A 3 17.77 56.40 29.71
CA PRO A 3 18.44 55.45 28.83
C PRO A 3 17.63 54.14 28.78
N ARG A 4 17.36 53.65 27.56
CA ARG A 4 16.75 52.34 27.33
C ARG A 4 17.82 51.26 27.50
N LEU A 5 17.70 50.48 28.56
CA LEU A 5 18.42 49.23 28.79
C LEU A 5 17.76 48.14 27.93
N LEU A 6 18.48 47.60 26.95
CA LEU A 6 18.07 46.43 26.16
C LEU A 6 18.21 45.18 27.04
N CYS A 7 17.10 44.57 27.45
CA CYS A 7 17.09 43.20 27.94
C CYS A 7 17.02 42.24 26.74
N PHE A 8 18.13 41.55 26.47
CA PHE A 8 18.11 40.32 25.67
C PHE A 8 17.43 39.22 26.50
N VAL A 9 16.19 38.87 26.15
CA VAL A 9 15.58 37.62 26.60
C VAL A 9 15.95 36.56 25.56
N ALA A 10 16.88 35.67 25.93
CA ALA A 10 17.14 34.45 25.20
C ALA A 10 15.92 33.53 25.36
N LEU A 11 15.10 33.42 24.32
CA LEU A 11 14.05 32.41 24.23
C LEU A 11 14.71 31.08 23.84
N ALA A 12 15.20 30.34 24.84
CA ALA A 12 15.48 28.91 24.69
C ALA A 12 14.14 28.18 24.68
N GLY A 13 13.49 28.16 23.51
CA GLY A 13 12.28 27.37 23.27
C GLY A 13 12.64 25.89 23.33
N ALA A 14 12.21 25.24 24.40
CA ALA A 14 12.39 23.83 24.65
C ALA A 14 11.80 23.01 23.49
N ALA A 15 12.67 22.34 22.73
CA ALA A 15 12.31 21.15 21.98
C ALA A 15 12.13 20.00 22.98
N LEU A 16 11.08 20.08 23.80
CA LEU A 16 10.51 18.90 24.44
C LEU A 16 9.70 18.19 23.35
N GLY A 17 10.41 17.53 22.44
CA GLY A 17 9.80 16.40 21.73
C GLY A 17 9.33 15.45 22.82
N CYS A 18 8.03 15.20 22.89
CA CYS A 18 7.44 14.27 23.84
C CYS A 18 8.10 12.90 23.64
N SER A 19 9.18 12.62 24.37
CA SER A 19 9.68 11.26 24.56
C SER A 19 8.73 10.58 25.55
N GLU A 20 7.48 10.42 25.17
CA GLU A 20 6.59 9.55 25.91
C GLU A 20 7.16 8.14 25.78
N GLU A 21 7.36 7.51 26.93
CA GLU A 21 7.69 6.10 27.02
C GLU A 21 6.66 5.34 26.16
N PRO A 22 7.10 4.46 25.25
CA PRO A 22 6.17 3.78 24.36
C PRO A 22 5.12 3.04 25.19
N PRO A 23 3.83 3.12 24.81
CA PRO A 23 2.77 2.48 25.58
C PRO A 23 3.07 0.99 25.73
N PRO A 24 2.66 0.34 26.85
CA PRO A 24 2.82 -1.09 27.00
C PRO A 24 2.09 -1.86 25.89
N GLU A 25 2.49 -3.12 25.66
CA GLU A 25 1.74 -4.01 24.76
C GLU A 25 0.28 -4.08 25.20
N GLY A 26 -0.62 -3.88 24.23
CA GLY A 26 -2.05 -3.93 24.47
C GLY A 26 -2.57 -5.37 24.42
N PRO A 27 -3.76 -5.63 25.02
CA PRO A 27 -4.34 -6.97 25.02
C PRO A 27 -4.80 -7.40 23.62
N PRO A 28 -5.04 -8.70 23.41
CA PRO A 28 -5.85 -9.18 22.29
C PRO A 28 -7.23 -8.54 22.28
N VAL A 29 -7.82 -8.45 21.10
CA VAL A 29 -9.06 -7.72 20.83
C VAL A 29 -10.05 -8.61 20.08
N ASP A 30 -11.15 -8.94 20.75
CA ASP A 30 -12.33 -9.57 20.15
C ASP A 30 -13.53 -8.62 20.27
N VAL A 31 -13.78 -7.87 19.19
CA VAL A 31 -14.90 -6.94 19.09
C VAL A 31 -15.99 -7.58 18.23
N PRO A 32 -17.27 -7.52 18.65
CA PRO A 32 -18.39 -7.99 17.84
C PRO A 32 -18.43 -7.33 16.47
N GLU A 33 -18.87 -8.08 15.45
CA GLU A 33 -19.03 -7.54 14.12
C GLU A 33 -20.24 -6.59 14.03
N GLY A 34 -20.00 -5.38 13.54
CA GLY A 34 -21.02 -4.38 13.23
C GLY A 34 -21.18 -4.17 11.72
N ALA A 35 -22.02 -3.20 11.34
CA ALA A 35 -22.36 -2.93 9.93
C ALA A 35 -21.12 -2.57 9.05
N CYS A 36 -20.08 -1.98 9.66
CA CYS A 36 -18.85 -1.60 8.96
C CYS A 36 -17.69 -2.58 9.22
N GLY A 37 -17.97 -3.75 9.81
CA GLY A 37 -16.97 -4.66 10.37
C GLY A 37 -16.83 -4.50 11.88
N ARG A 38 -15.77 -5.06 12.46
CA ARG A 38 -15.59 -5.16 13.93
C ARG A 38 -15.06 -3.88 14.57
N ALA A 39 -13.99 -3.33 14.03
CA ALA A 39 -13.28 -2.17 14.56
C ALA A 39 -12.41 -1.54 13.46
N LEU A 40 -11.81 -0.40 13.77
CA LEU A 40 -10.72 0.18 12.99
C LEU A 40 -9.39 -0.29 13.57
N PHE A 41 -8.41 -0.57 12.71
CA PHE A 41 -7.02 -0.57 13.14
C PHE A 41 -6.35 0.71 12.65
N VAL A 42 -5.46 1.27 13.47
CA VAL A 42 -4.72 2.48 13.18
C VAL A 42 -3.25 2.10 13.09
N LEU A 43 -2.66 2.42 11.95
CA LEU A 43 -1.24 2.25 11.72
C LEU A 43 -0.55 3.60 11.97
N ALA A 44 0.29 3.65 13.01
CA ALA A 44 1.11 4.82 13.30
C ALA A 44 2.55 4.53 12.94
N THR A 45 3.09 5.27 11.97
CA THR A 45 4.48 5.15 11.52
C THR A 45 5.13 6.52 11.44
N GLN A 46 6.43 6.55 11.75
CA GLN A 46 7.32 7.69 11.53
C GLN A 46 8.55 7.31 10.69
N TYR A 47 8.45 6.25 9.87
CA TYR A 47 9.55 5.67 9.07
C TYR A 47 10.74 5.10 9.87
N GLN A 48 10.75 5.24 11.19
CA GLN A 48 11.75 4.63 12.08
C GLN A 48 11.14 3.48 12.88
N THR A 49 9.89 3.65 13.31
CA THR A 49 9.11 2.70 14.10
C THR A 49 7.67 2.72 13.65
N THR A 50 6.99 1.60 13.84
CA THR A 50 5.56 1.39 13.57
C THR A 50 4.87 0.81 14.79
N SER A 51 3.64 1.24 15.04
CA SER A 51 2.69 0.56 15.93
C SER A 51 1.32 0.41 15.29
N VAL A 52 0.60 -0.62 15.73
CA VAL A 52 -0.76 -0.93 15.34
C VAL A 52 -1.64 -0.84 16.57
N SER A 53 -2.66 0.00 16.50
CA SER A 53 -3.70 0.14 17.53
C SER A 53 -5.03 -0.36 16.99
N VAL A 54 -5.96 -0.74 17.86
CA VAL A 54 -7.34 -1.09 17.52
C VAL A 54 -8.29 -0.16 18.25
N VAL A 55 -9.22 0.45 17.50
CA VAL A 55 -10.20 1.44 17.98
C VAL A 55 -11.59 0.98 17.57
N GLY A 56 -12.52 0.93 18.52
CA GLY A 56 -13.91 0.61 18.26
C GLY A 56 -14.61 1.72 17.47
N TRP A 57 -15.77 1.40 16.91
CA TRP A 57 -16.61 2.39 16.21
C TRP A 57 -17.17 3.48 17.13
N ASP A 58 -17.17 3.23 18.44
CA ASP A 58 -17.48 4.18 19.53
C ASP A 58 -16.32 5.17 19.81
N GLY A 59 -15.17 4.99 19.16
CA GLY A 59 -13.95 5.76 19.41
C GLY A 59 -13.13 5.26 20.60
N GLU A 60 -13.54 4.18 21.27
CA GLU A 60 -12.80 3.61 22.39
C GLU A 60 -11.57 2.85 21.87
N VAL A 61 -10.40 3.13 22.45
CA VAL A 61 -9.17 2.38 22.16
C VAL A 61 -9.29 1.00 22.81
N LYS A 62 -9.48 -0.04 22.00
CA LYS A 62 -9.56 -1.44 22.46
C LYS A 62 -8.17 -2.03 22.72
N SER A 63 -7.16 -1.59 21.95
CA SER A 63 -5.75 -1.91 22.20
C SER A 63 -4.86 -0.81 21.65
N ALA A 64 -4.06 -0.18 22.51
CA ALA A 64 -3.21 0.95 22.12
C ALA A 64 -1.96 0.53 21.31
N LYS A 65 -1.47 -0.69 21.53
CA LYS A 65 -0.27 -1.23 20.85
C LYS A 65 -0.38 -2.75 20.76
N ILE A 66 -1.18 -3.25 19.82
CA ILE A 66 -1.43 -4.69 19.67
C ILE A 66 -0.28 -5.40 18.92
N LEU A 67 0.44 -4.66 18.07
CA LEU A 67 1.63 -5.10 17.35
C LEU A 67 2.51 -3.87 17.03
N ALA A 68 3.83 -3.97 17.16
CA ALA A 68 4.74 -2.86 16.94
C ALA A 68 6.18 -3.31 16.58
N SER A 69 7.05 -2.35 16.29
CA SER A 69 8.50 -2.54 16.03
C SER A 69 9.30 -3.07 17.21
N ASP A 70 8.75 -3.10 18.41
CA ASP A 70 9.37 -3.64 19.62
C ASP A 70 8.69 -4.92 20.13
N SER A 71 7.62 -5.38 19.47
CA SER A 71 6.93 -6.63 19.81
C SER A 71 7.85 -7.83 19.63
N LYS A 72 7.82 -8.80 20.55
CA LYS A 72 8.61 -10.03 20.41
C LYS A 72 8.04 -10.88 19.25
N PRO A 73 8.78 -11.11 18.16
CA PRO A 73 8.20 -11.74 16.98
C PRO A 73 8.19 -13.26 17.11
N PRO A 74 7.07 -13.94 16.81
CA PRO A 74 7.10 -15.24 16.18
C PRO A 74 7.13 -15.03 14.64
N GLY A 75 8.25 -15.30 13.95
CA GLY A 75 8.26 -15.16 12.48
C GLY A 75 9.61 -15.02 11.77
N LEU A 76 9.53 -14.70 10.47
CA LEU A 76 10.65 -14.60 9.51
C LEU A 76 11.40 -13.25 9.55
N SER A 77 10.78 -12.22 10.11
CA SER A 77 11.36 -10.88 10.20
C SER A 77 11.44 -10.40 11.64
N VAL A 78 12.27 -9.37 11.85
CA VAL A 78 12.19 -8.54 13.05
C VAL A 78 10.74 -8.08 13.27
N ALA A 79 10.43 -7.61 14.47
CA ALA A 79 9.28 -6.76 14.71
C ALA A 79 9.13 -5.70 13.59
N LEU A 80 7.89 -5.27 13.31
CA LEU A 80 7.54 -4.39 12.18
C LEU A 80 8.60 -3.30 11.90
N SER A 81 9.00 -3.08 10.65
CA SER A 81 9.92 -1.99 10.34
C SER A 81 9.27 -0.61 10.52
N GLY A 82 10.02 0.45 10.25
CA GLY A 82 9.47 1.79 10.19
C GLY A 82 8.57 2.04 8.98
N ASP A 83 8.64 1.26 7.90
CA ASP A 83 7.91 1.54 6.66
C ASP A 83 6.82 0.50 6.40
N VAL A 84 5.75 0.58 7.18
CA VAL A 84 4.58 -0.30 7.08
C VAL A 84 3.40 0.48 6.54
N VAL A 85 2.60 -0.18 5.69
CA VAL A 85 1.31 0.33 5.21
C VAL A 85 0.20 -0.71 5.38
N ALA A 86 -1.03 -0.23 5.40
CA ALA A 86 -2.21 -1.06 5.25
C ALA A 86 -2.48 -1.34 3.75
N PRO A 87 -3.04 -2.50 3.39
CA PRO A 87 -3.56 -2.74 2.05
C PRO A 87 -4.76 -1.83 1.75
N THR A 88 -5.09 -1.69 0.48
CA THR A 88 -6.32 -0.97 0.06
C THR A 88 -7.56 -1.75 0.50
N GLU A 89 -7.53 -3.09 0.42
CA GLU A 89 -8.63 -3.95 0.86
C GLU A 89 -8.38 -4.59 2.22
N ARG A 90 -9.44 -4.62 3.03
CA ARG A 90 -9.45 -5.41 4.27
C ARG A 90 -9.44 -6.91 3.97
N VAL A 91 -8.89 -7.70 4.88
CA VAL A 91 -9.03 -9.16 4.84
C VAL A 91 -10.42 -9.56 5.35
N ALA A 92 -11.13 -10.41 4.60
CA ALA A 92 -12.50 -10.81 4.93
C ALA A 92 -12.63 -11.66 6.21
N THR A 93 -11.55 -12.32 6.64
CA THR A 93 -11.54 -13.25 7.80
C THR A 93 -11.44 -12.55 9.15
N GLY A 94 -11.38 -11.21 9.19
CA GLY A 94 -11.19 -10.43 10.41
C GLY A 94 -9.72 -10.33 10.88
N GLN A 95 -8.80 -10.95 10.16
CA GLN A 95 -7.36 -10.77 10.34
C GLN A 95 -6.92 -9.38 9.87
N ILE A 96 -5.80 -8.91 10.39
CA ILE A 96 -5.11 -7.70 9.92
C ILE A 96 -4.00 -8.13 8.98
N LEU A 97 -3.96 -7.53 7.78
CA LEU A 97 -2.83 -7.64 6.87
C LEU A 97 -2.04 -6.35 6.88
N LEU A 98 -0.72 -6.46 7.03
CA LEU A 98 0.23 -5.36 7.03
C LEU A 98 1.31 -5.60 5.97
N ILE A 99 1.77 -4.53 5.34
CA ILE A 99 2.77 -4.58 4.28
C ILE A 99 3.99 -3.80 4.75
N ASP A 100 5.05 -4.50 5.09
CA ASP A 100 6.35 -3.93 5.43
C ASP A 100 7.16 -3.75 4.13
N ARG A 101 7.26 -2.50 3.66
CA ARG A 101 7.62 -2.19 2.29
C ARG A 101 9.13 -2.26 2.09
N TYR A 102 9.86 -1.26 2.58
CA TYR A 102 11.30 -1.15 2.38
C TYR A 102 12.05 -1.00 3.71
N PRO A 103 13.15 -1.74 3.92
CA PRO A 103 13.78 -2.72 3.04
C PRO A 103 13.26 -4.15 3.23
N ALA A 104 12.26 -4.37 4.09
CA ALA A 104 11.87 -5.71 4.52
C ALA A 104 11.27 -6.54 3.39
N GLY A 105 10.29 -5.98 2.67
CA GLY A 105 9.53 -6.70 1.63
C GLY A 105 8.79 -7.90 2.21
N VAL A 106 7.98 -7.67 3.25
CA VAL A 106 7.26 -8.71 3.99
C VAL A 106 5.78 -8.34 4.12
N VAL A 107 4.90 -9.29 3.81
CA VAL A 107 3.48 -9.20 4.16
C VAL A 107 3.24 -9.97 5.45
N THR A 108 2.66 -9.33 6.46
CA THR A 108 2.35 -9.93 7.76
C THR A 108 0.84 -10.08 7.91
N ILE A 109 0.39 -11.30 8.23
CA ILE A 109 -1.00 -11.62 8.59
C ILE A 109 -1.04 -11.82 10.10
N PHE A 110 -1.92 -11.07 10.77
CA PHE A 110 -2.01 -10.97 12.21
C PHE A 110 -3.44 -11.24 12.65
N ASP A 111 -3.61 -12.05 13.70
CA ASP A 111 -4.91 -12.29 14.33
C ASP A 111 -5.07 -11.36 15.54
N PRO A 112 -5.97 -10.35 15.45
CA PRO A 112 -6.17 -9.43 16.57
C PRO A 112 -6.80 -10.11 17.79
N THR A 113 -7.49 -11.24 17.64
CA THR A 113 -8.20 -11.91 18.74
C THR A 113 -7.28 -12.70 19.66
N THR A 114 -6.15 -13.18 19.12
CA THR A 114 -5.09 -13.86 19.89
C THR A 114 -3.87 -12.97 20.11
N ALA A 115 -3.79 -11.82 19.42
CA ALA A 115 -2.61 -10.97 19.32
C ALA A 115 -1.36 -11.72 18.79
N GLU A 116 -1.57 -12.67 17.87
CA GLU A 116 -0.50 -13.48 17.28
C GLU A 116 -0.29 -13.19 15.81
N VAL A 117 0.98 -13.20 15.39
CA VAL A 117 1.32 -13.23 13.98
C VAL A 117 1.03 -14.62 13.42
N VAL A 118 0.05 -14.71 12.54
CA VAL A 118 -0.38 -15.96 11.91
C VAL A 118 0.64 -16.38 10.85
N GLN A 119 1.11 -15.41 10.06
CA GLN A 119 2.05 -15.68 8.98
C GLN A 119 2.84 -14.44 8.59
N GLN A 120 4.08 -14.66 8.17
CA GLN A 120 4.88 -13.66 7.47
C GLN A 120 5.33 -14.22 6.12
N LEU A 121 5.14 -13.44 5.07
CA LEU A 121 5.39 -13.82 3.69
C LEU A 121 6.45 -12.90 3.11
N ARG A 122 7.62 -13.45 2.80
CA ARG A 122 8.67 -12.69 2.11
C ARG A 122 8.27 -12.54 0.65
N VAL A 123 8.17 -11.30 0.18
CA VAL A 123 7.82 -10.96 -1.21
C VAL A 123 9.00 -10.35 -1.98
N ARG A 124 10.15 -10.21 -1.31
CA ARG A 124 11.44 -9.95 -1.93
C ARG A 124 12.04 -11.24 -2.48
N THR A 125 12.50 -11.18 -3.73
CA THR A 125 13.27 -12.21 -4.43
C THR A 125 14.61 -11.62 -4.87
N GLY A 126 15.52 -11.37 -3.90
CA GLY A 126 16.87 -10.84 -4.18
C GLY A 126 17.02 -9.32 -4.34
N PHE A 127 15.94 -8.53 -4.40
CA PHE A 127 15.99 -7.06 -4.56
C PHE A 127 14.98 -6.32 -3.66
N GLY A 128 15.14 -5.02 -3.46
CA GLY A 128 14.18 -4.22 -2.68
C GLY A 128 12.87 -4.03 -3.43
N SER A 129 11.91 -4.95 -3.27
CA SER A 129 10.69 -4.98 -4.08
C SER A 129 9.64 -3.91 -3.73
N ASN A 130 9.75 -3.29 -2.56
CA ASN A 130 8.89 -2.19 -2.10
C ASN A 130 7.39 -2.49 -2.34
N PRO A 131 6.84 -3.57 -1.77
CA PRO A 131 5.44 -3.91 -1.98
C PRO A 131 4.54 -2.75 -1.55
N GLN A 132 3.55 -2.37 -2.37
CA GLN A 132 2.67 -1.23 -2.07
C GLN A 132 1.25 -1.64 -1.74
N ASP A 133 0.83 -2.83 -2.16
CA ASP A 133 -0.49 -3.35 -1.86
C ASP A 133 -0.53 -4.88 -1.85
N ALA A 134 -1.54 -5.43 -1.19
CA ALA A 134 -1.79 -6.87 -1.16
C ALA A 134 -3.29 -7.13 -0.97
N LEU A 135 -3.83 -8.14 -1.65
CA LEU A 135 -5.22 -8.56 -1.45
C LEU A 135 -5.41 -10.04 -1.71
N PHE A 136 -6.38 -10.65 -1.03
CA PHE A 136 -6.81 -12.01 -1.31
C PHE A 136 -7.71 -12.00 -2.53
N ALA A 137 -7.16 -12.37 -3.69
CA ALA A 137 -7.92 -12.51 -4.93
C ALA A 137 -8.94 -13.66 -4.83
N ARG A 138 -8.59 -14.70 -4.06
CA ARG A 138 -9.41 -15.86 -3.65
C ARG A 138 -8.90 -16.38 -2.31
N THR A 139 -9.61 -17.30 -1.66
CA THR A 139 -9.22 -17.89 -0.35
C THR A 139 -7.78 -18.43 -0.33
N ASN A 140 -7.33 -19.04 -1.42
CA ASN A 140 -5.98 -19.63 -1.53
C ASN A 140 -5.09 -18.88 -2.51
N VAL A 141 -5.36 -17.59 -2.75
CA VAL A 141 -4.61 -16.79 -3.72
C VAL A 141 -4.44 -15.38 -3.16
N LEU A 142 -3.23 -15.07 -2.72
CA LEU A 142 -2.83 -13.72 -2.32
C LEU A 142 -2.07 -13.06 -3.46
N TYR A 143 -2.49 -11.86 -3.84
CA TYR A 143 -1.75 -11.00 -4.76
C TYR A 143 -0.97 -9.97 -3.97
N VAL A 144 0.25 -9.69 -4.38
CA VAL A 144 1.08 -8.61 -3.82
C VAL A 144 1.66 -7.78 -4.96
N ALA A 145 1.37 -6.48 -4.95
CA ALA A 145 1.91 -5.52 -5.90
C ALA A 145 3.31 -5.10 -5.48
N ARG A 146 4.32 -5.43 -6.30
CA ARG A 146 5.73 -5.04 -6.08
C ARG A 146 6.05 -3.83 -6.93
N TYR A 147 6.37 -2.73 -6.27
CA TYR A 147 6.46 -1.43 -6.91
C TYR A 147 7.76 -1.23 -7.67
N GLU A 148 8.90 -1.65 -7.11
CA GLU A 148 10.18 -1.53 -7.79
C GLU A 148 10.37 -2.65 -8.82
N ARG A 149 11.05 -2.33 -9.90
CA ARG A 149 11.71 -3.31 -10.78
C ARG A 149 13.06 -3.70 -10.20
N ASN A 150 13.45 -4.95 -10.41
CA ASN A 150 14.82 -5.39 -10.17
C ASN A 150 15.72 -4.92 -11.32
N PRO A 151 16.80 -4.16 -11.04
CA PRO A 151 17.73 -3.72 -12.08
C PRO A 151 18.53 -4.87 -12.71
N GLU A 152 18.63 -6.02 -12.03
CA GLU A 152 19.42 -7.18 -12.47
C GLU A 152 18.63 -8.48 -12.29
N PRO A 153 17.56 -8.71 -13.07
CA PRO A 153 16.72 -9.90 -12.96
C PRO A 153 17.41 -11.15 -13.52
N GLY A 154 16.84 -12.32 -13.21
CA GLY A 154 17.29 -13.64 -13.68
C GLY A 154 18.22 -14.38 -12.72
N LYS A 155 18.37 -13.91 -11.47
CA LYS A 155 19.18 -14.55 -10.42
C LYS A 155 18.34 -15.51 -9.58
N GLU A 156 17.06 -15.22 -9.41
CA GLU A 156 16.10 -16.04 -8.67
C GLU A 156 14.76 -16.15 -9.42
N PRO A 157 13.93 -17.18 -9.18
CA PRO A 157 12.58 -17.22 -9.72
C PRO A 157 11.75 -15.99 -9.30
N PHE A 158 11.03 -15.40 -10.26
CA PHE A 158 10.12 -14.27 -10.03
C PHE A 158 10.82 -13.02 -9.48
N ASP A 159 12.05 -12.74 -9.92
CA ASP A 159 12.85 -11.62 -9.45
C ASP A 159 12.77 -10.36 -10.29
N GLU A 160 11.84 -10.22 -11.23
CA GLU A 160 11.84 -9.09 -12.16
C GLU A 160 11.27 -7.79 -11.57
N GLY A 161 10.24 -7.85 -10.71
CA GLY A 161 9.62 -6.68 -10.10
C GLY A 161 8.75 -5.84 -11.04
N SER A 162 8.28 -4.70 -10.52
CA SER A 162 7.26 -3.82 -11.12
C SER A 162 6.06 -4.63 -11.66
N ASP A 163 5.53 -5.50 -10.81
CA ASP A 163 4.60 -6.56 -11.16
C ASP A 163 3.63 -6.89 -10.01
N VAL A 164 2.74 -7.87 -10.25
CA VAL A 164 2.00 -8.55 -9.19
C VAL A 164 2.50 -9.97 -9.05
N VAL A 165 2.88 -10.38 -7.85
CA VAL A 165 3.16 -11.79 -7.55
C VAL A 165 1.93 -12.48 -6.99
N VAL A 166 1.78 -13.74 -7.38
CA VAL A 166 0.75 -14.64 -6.88
C VAL A 166 1.38 -15.55 -5.84
N ILE A 167 0.80 -15.57 -4.65
CA ILE A 167 1.28 -16.35 -3.52
C ILE A 167 0.20 -17.36 -3.13
N ASP A 168 0.63 -18.60 -2.89
CA ASP A 168 -0.17 -19.61 -2.23
C ASP A 168 -0.06 -19.40 -0.70
N PRO A 169 -1.09 -18.90 -0.01
CA PRO A 169 -0.96 -18.55 1.40
C PRO A 169 -0.57 -19.73 2.31
N PRO A 170 -1.15 -20.95 2.17
CA PRO A 170 -0.75 -22.10 2.99
C PRO A 170 0.75 -22.41 2.98
N SER A 171 1.41 -22.39 1.81
CA SER A 171 2.85 -22.65 1.71
C SER A 171 3.71 -21.38 1.85
N GLY A 172 3.11 -20.21 1.63
CA GLY A 172 3.79 -18.93 1.52
C GLY A 172 4.67 -18.79 0.27
N ALA A 173 4.59 -19.73 -0.67
CA ALA A 173 5.39 -19.71 -1.89
C ALA A 173 4.81 -18.74 -2.93
N ILE A 174 5.68 -17.99 -3.60
CA ILE A 174 5.33 -17.32 -4.85
C ILE A 174 5.19 -18.41 -5.92
N THR A 175 4.00 -18.49 -6.52
CA THR A 175 3.66 -19.53 -7.52
C THR A 175 3.67 -18.98 -8.93
N GLN A 176 3.43 -17.68 -9.10
CA GLN A 176 3.40 -17.02 -10.40
C GLN A 176 3.73 -15.52 -10.28
N ARG A 177 4.15 -14.95 -11.40
CA ARG A 177 4.30 -13.52 -11.63
C ARG A 177 3.33 -13.08 -12.74
N ILE A 178 2.68 -11.93 -12.55
CA ILE A 178 1.87 -11.25 -13.57
C ILE A 178 2.66 -10.03 -14.03
N ASP A 179 3.23 -10.13 -15.25
CA ASP A 179 3.95 -9.02 -15.87
C ASP A 179 3.00 -7.89 -16.27
N LEU A 180 3.22 -6.69 -15.74
CA LEU A 180 2.39 -5.52 -15.98
C LEU A 180 2.91 -4.64 -17.13
N GLN A 181 4.12 -4.90 -17.64
CA GLN A 181 4.70 -4.13 -18.75
C GLN A 181 3.80 -4.05 -19.99
N PRO A 182 3.08 -5.13 -20.41
CA PRO A 182 2.17 -5.04 -21.55
C PRO A 182 1.06 -3.99 -21.39
N ALA A 183 0.66 -3.68 -20.15
CA ALA A 183 -0.32 -2.65 -19.85
C ALA A 183 0.22 -1.23 -20.05
N MET A 184 1.53 -1.06 -20.28
CA MET A 184 2.19 0.23 -20.56
C MET A 184 2.30 0.55 -22.04
N ALA A 185 1.57 -0.17 -22.90
CA ALA A 185 1.56 0.10 -24.34
C ALA A 185 1.23 1.58 -24.65
N GLY A 186 2.11 2.23 -25.43
CA GLY A 186 1.99 3.65 -25.79
C GLY A 186 2.65 4.63 -24.81
N ALA A 187 3.11 4.19 -23.64
CA ALA A 187 3.96 5.00 -22.76
C ALA A 187 5.38 5.14 -23.34
N ALA A 188 6.15 6.09 -22.82
CA ALA A 188 7.56 6.20 -23.17
C ALA A 188 8.35 4.92 -22.75
N PRO A 189 9.38 4.49 -23.51
CA PRO A 189 10.05 3.20 -23.26
C PRO A 189 10.73 3.05 -21.90
N ASP A 190 11.08 4.17 -21.26
CA ASP A 190 11.72 4.23 -19.95
C ASP A 190 10.72 4.32 -18.79
N ILE A 191 9.41 4.26 -19.07
CA ILE A 191 8.35 4.26 -18.07
C ILE A 191 7.95 2.82 -17.72
N GLU A 192 7.86 2.58 -16.42
CA GLU A 192 7.55 1.29 -15.82
C GLU A 192 6.17 1.32 -15.13
N PRO A 193 5.51 0.16 -14.96
CA PRO A 193 4.18 0.05 -14.36
C PRO A 193 4.04 0.68 -12.96
N HIS A 194 4.95 0.35 -12.03
CA HIS A 194 4.87 0.78 -10.62
C HIS A 194 3.47 0.60 -9.99
N PRO A 195 3.03 -0.66 -9.76
CA PRO A 195 1.68 -0.96 -9.24
C PRO A 195 1.52 -0.48 -7.79
N ALA A 196 0.63 0.49 -7.57
CA ALA A 196 0.49 1.19 -6.30
C ALA A 196 -0.66 0.69 -5.42
N ARG A 197 -1.81 0.37 -6.04
CA ARG A 197 -3.05 -0.02 -5.34
C ARG A 197 -3.78 -1.11 -6.10
N MET A 198 -4.53 -1.94 -5.39
CA MET A 198 -5.34 -3.01 -5.95
C MET A 198 -6.72 -3.09 -5.29
N LEU A 199 -7.74 -3.48 -6.05
CA LEU A 199 -9.10 -3.77 -5.57
C LEU A 199 -9.65 -5.03 -6.23
N LEU A 200 -10.45 -5.82 -5.53
CA LEU A 200 -11.22 -6.94 -6.06
C LEU A 200 -12.68 -6.52 -6.23
N ARG A 201 -13.13 -6.32 -7.48
CA ARG A 201 -14.51 -5.93 -7.79
C ARG A 201 -15.04 -6.73 -8.96
N ASP A 202 -16.31 -7.11 -8.92
CA ASP A 202 -16.96 -7.88 -9.99
C ASP A 202 -16.17 -9.16 -10.38
N GLY A 203 -15.54 -9.81 -9.40
CA GLY A 203 -14.71 -10.99 -9.61
C GLY A 203 -13.41 -10.75 -10.39
N LYS A 204 -12.99 -9.49 -10.57
CA LYS A 204 -11.74 -9.09 -11.22
C LYS A 204 -10.86 -8.30 -10.27
N VAL A 205 -9.55 -8.43 -10.44
CA VAL A 205 -8.59 -7.59 -9.71
C VAL A 205 -8.25 -6.39 -10.57
N HIS A 206 -8.41 -5.20 -10.02
CA HIS A 206 -8.04 -3.95 -10.64
C HIS A 206 -6.76 -3.43 -10.00
N VAL A 207 -5.75 -3.08 -10.80
CA VAL A 207 -4.45 -2.59 -10.34
C VAL A 207 -4.23 -1.18 -10.87
N LEU A 208 -3.99 -0.23 -9.98
CA LEU A 208 -3.59 1.13 -10.33
C LEU A 208 -2.07 1.18 -10.50
N LEU A 209 -1.64 1.58 -11.70
CA LEU A 209 -0.25 1.80 -12.08
C LEU A 209 0.08 3.29 -11.96
N ALA A 210 1.12 3.62 -11.21
CA ALA A 210 1.53 4.99 -11.02
C ALA A 210 2.35 5.57 -12.20
N ALA A 211 2.93 4.70 -13.03
CA ALA A 211 3.65 5.04 -14.26
C ALA A 211 4.82 6.02 -14.07
N TYR A 212 5.98 5.50 -13.65
CA TYR A 212 7.20 6.27 -13.45
C TYR A 212 8.38 5.67 -14.19
N SER A 213 9.40 6.49 -14.47
CA SER A 213 10.73 5.97 -14.78
C SER A 213 11.39 5.36 -13.54
N ALA A 214 12.29 4.39 -13.71
CA ALA A 214 12.97 3.71 -12.60
C ALA A 214 13.66 4.64 -11.57
N ASN A 215 14.09 5.84 -11.98
CA ASN A 215 14.72 6.82 -11.09
C ASN A 215 13.76 7.92 -10.60
N TYR A 216 12.46 7.78 -10.86
CA TYR A 216 11.40 8.71 -10.48
C TYR A 216 11.57 10.14 -11.00
N GLN A 217 12.37 10.37 -12.04
CA GLN A 217 12.54 11.70 -12.63
C GLN A 217 11.47 12.02 -13.69
N LYS A 218 10.77 11.00 -14.19
CA LYS A 218 9.69 11.13 -15.15
C LYS A 218 8.48 10.36 -14.68
N SER A 219 7.32 10.92 -14.95
CA SER A 219 6.02 10.29 -14.78
C SER A 219 5.24 10.35 -16.09
N ASP A 220 4.43 9.34 -16.34
CA ASP A 220 3.50 9.29 -17.47
C ASP A 220 2.06 9.18 -16.94
N ASP A 221 1.09 9.06 -17.85
CA ASP A 221 -0.31 8.82 -17.52
C ASP A 221 -0.45 7.52 -16.71
N ALA A 222 -1.10 7.63 -15.55
CA ALA A 222 -1.47 6.48 -14.74
C ALA A 222 -2.40 5.54 -15.49
N ARG A 223 -2.47 4.28 -15.07
CA ARG A 223 -3.31 3.27 -15.74
C ARG A 223 -4.08 2.43 -14.75
N LEU A 224 -5.31 2.09 -15.10
CA LEU A 224 -6.10 1.07 -14.41
C LEU A 224 -6.02 -0.22 -15.22
N VAL A 225 -5.48 -1.29 -14.62
CA VAL A 225 -5.32 -2.60 -15.25
C VAL A 225 -6.33 -3.56 -14.66
N THR A 226 -6.96 -4.39 -15.50
CA THR A 226 -7.88 -5.44 -15.06
C THR A 226 -7.23 -6.81 -15.25
N ILE A 227 -7.24 -7.62 -14.19
CA ILE A 227 -6.68 -8.96 -14.13
C ILE A 227 -7.79 -9.96 -13.81
N ASP A 228 -7.81 -11.08 -14.53
CA ASP A 228 -8.62 -12.23 -14.18
C ASP A 228 -7.94 -13.06 -13.09
N PRO A 229 -8.53 -13.17 -11.88
CA PRO A 229 -7.90 -13.88 -10.78
C PRO A 229 -7.83 -15.40 -10.97
N THR A 230 -8.55 -15.94 -11.96
CA THR A 230 -8.56 -17.37 -12.28
C THR A 230 -7.40 -17.78 -13.16
N THR A 231 -7.15 -17.00 -14.22
CA THR A 231 -6.09 -17.27 -15.19
C THR A 231 -4.81 -16.50 -14.91
N HIS A 232 -4.84 -15.54 -13.98
CA HIS A 232 -3.72 -14.65 -13.66
C HIS A 232 -3.26 -13.83 -14.88
N THR A 233 -4.21 -13.44 -15.74
CA THR A 233 -3.93 -12.72 -17.00
C THR A 233 -4.55 -11.33 -16.99
N ILE A 234 -3.86 -10.36 -17.57
CA ILE A 234 -4.42 -9.04 -17.89
C ILE A 234 -5.50 -9.21 -18.96
N THR A 235 -6.71 -8.74 -18.66
CA THR A 235 -7.84 -8.77 -19.59
C THR A 235 -8.16 -7.40 -20.19
N GLY A 236 -7.55 -6.34 -19.68
CA GLY A 236 -7.71 -4.98 -20.19
C GLY A 236 -6.91 -3.96 -19.41
N HIS A 237 -6.74 -2.78 -19.97
CA HIS A 237 -6.20 -1.62 -19.27
C HIS A 237 -6.76 -0.32 -19.86
N THR A 238 -6.78 0.73 -19.04
CA THR A 238 -7.24 2.07 -19.42
C THR A 238 -6.21 3.09 -18.96
N ALA A 239 -5.66 3.86 -19.89
CA ALA A 239 -4.83 5.02 -19.56
C ALA A 239 -5.72 6.16 -19.05
N ILE A 240 -5.26 6.84 -18.00
CA ILE A 240 -5.95 7.94 -17.35
C ILE A 240 -5.27 9.22 -17.80
N THR A 241 -5.58 9.64 -19.03
CA THR A 241 -4.80 10.68 -19.70
C THR A 241 -4.73 11.98 -18.92
N GLY A 242 -3.52 12.49 -18.75
CA GLY A 242 -3.23 13.71 -18.00
C GLY A 242 -3.21 13.52 -16.49
N SER A 243 -3.44 12.33 -15.94
CA SER A 243 -3.35 12.07 -14.49
C SER A 243 -2.05 11.35 -14.13
N ARG A 244 -1.29 11.92 -13.20
CA ARG A 244 0.05 11.43 -12.83
C ARG A 244 0.22 11.30 -11.32
N GLY A 245 1.09 10.38 -10.90
CA GLY A 245 1.31 10.13 -9.48
C GLY A 245 0.07 9.66 -8.74
N CYS A 246 -0.71 8.82 -9.41
CA CYS A 246 -1.93 8.26 -8.85
C CYS A 246 -1.61 7.13 -7.86
N ALA A 247 -2.04 7.32 -6.61
CA ALA A 247 -1.83 6.37 -5.52
C ALA A 247 -3.06 6.21 -4.61
N GLY A 248 -4.15 6.93 -4.87
CA GLY A 248 -5.45 6.69 -4.25
C GLY A 248 -6.37 5.95 -5.21
N LEU A 249 -7.03 4.90 -4.73
CA LEU A 249 -7.96 4.10 -5.51
C LEU A 249 -9.17 3.73 -4.63
N ALA A 250 -10.36 4.07 -5.09
CA ALA A 250 -11.63 3.64 -4.50
C ALA A 250 -12.58 3.20 -5.59
N ALA A 251 -13.54 2.33 -5.27
CA ALA A 251 -14.53 1.84 -6.22
C ALA A 251 -15.89 1.65 -5.57
N THR A 252 -16.96 1.71 -6.38
CA THR A 252 -18.28 1.21 -5.99
C THR A 252 -18.23 -0.31 -5.76
N GLU A 253 -19.15 -0.85 -4.96
CA GLU A 253 -19.18 -2.28 -4.62
C GLU A 253 -19.30 -3.18 -5.86
N ASP A 254 -20.06 -2.75 -6.86
CA ASP A 254 -20.28 -3.45 -8.13
C ASP A 254 -19.15 -3.27 -9.16
N GLY A 255 -18.11 -2.50 -8.81
CA GLY A 255 -17.00 -2.17 -9.71
C GLY A 255 -17.38 -1.33 -10.92
N ALA A 256 -18.59 -0.77 -10.96
CA ALA A 256 -19.02 0.04 -12.11
C ALA A 256 -18.28 1.38 -12.21
N ARG A 257 -17.74 1.88 -11.09
CA ARG A 257 -17.05 3.17 -11.03
C ARG A 257 -15.84 3.12 -10.11
N PHE A 258 -14.76 3.75 -10.55
CA PHE A 258 -13.54 3.99 -9.78
C PHE A 258 -13.31 5.48 -9.62
N ALA A 259 -12.86 5.89 -8.43
CA ALA A 259 -12.30 7.21 -8.15
C ALA A 259 -10.80 7.07 -7.87
N ILE A 260 -10.00 7.86 -8.58
CA ILE A 260 -8.54 7.73 -8.59
C ILE A 260 -7.95 9.08 -8.20
N ALA A 261 -7.23 9.12 -7.08
CA ALA A 261 -6.59 10.33 -6.58
C ALA A 261 -5.12 10.39 -6.98
N CYS A 262 -4.72 11.53 -7.53
CA CYS A 262 -3.43 11.76 -8.16
C CYS A 262 -2.78 13.01 -7.56
N SER A 263 -1.52 12.86 -7.11
CA SER A 263 -0.76 13.96 -6.48
C SER A 263 -0.07 14.87 -7.50
N GLY A 264 -0.05 14.48 -8.76
CA GLY A 264 0.58 15.22 -9.86
C GLY A 264 1.97 14.69 -10.21
N THR A 265 2.69 15.49 -10.99
CA THR A 265 3.95 15.08 -11.61
C THR A 265 5.08 15.17 -10.60
N PHE A 266 5.68 14.03 -10.29
CA PHE A 266 6.93 13.92 -9.53
C PHE A 266 8.11 13.91 -10.53
N GLY A 267 9.08 14.80 -10.32
CA GLY A 267 10.23 14.99 -11.21
C GLY A 267 11.58 14.83 -10.51
N GLY A 268 11.63 14.04 -9.43
CA GLY A 268 12.82 13.88 -8.58
C GLY A 268 12.99 14.92 -7.47
N GLU A 269 11.99 15.78 -7.27
CA GLU A 269 11.95 16.79 -6.19
C GLU A 269 11.01 16.35 -5.07
N LEU A 270 11.25 16.79 -3.83
CA LEU A 270 10.43 16.39 -2.67
C LEU A 270 8.94 16.77 -2.78
N THR A 271 8.59 17.73 -3.63
CA THR A 271 7.22 18.22 -3.82
C THR A 271 6.80 18.01 -5.27
N PRO A 272 5.74 17.22 -5.54
CA PRO A 272 5.21 17.10 -6.89
C PRO A 272 4.64 18.43 -7.37
N THR A 273 4.69 18.66 -8.68
CA THR A 273 3.94 19.77 -9.29
C THR A 273 2.47 19.38 -9.39
N LEU A 274 1.58 20.38 -9.39
CA LEU A 274 0.15 20.13 -9.58
C LEU A 274 -0.23 19.70 -11.01
N ASP A 275 0.73 19.66 -11.95
CA ASP A 275 0.48 19.14 -13.28
C ASP A 275 0.09 17.66 -13.20
N GLY A 276 -1.12 17.35 -13.69
CA GLY A 276 -1.74 16.03 -13.60
C GLY A 276 -2.20 15.59 -12.21
N ALA A 277 -2.32 16.52 -11.26
CA ALA A 277 -2.98 16.26 -9.97
C ALA A 277 -4.50 16.38 -10.10
N GLY A 278 -5.25 15.60 -9.32
CA GLY A 278 -6.72 15.65 -9.35
C GLY A 278 -7.39 14.35 -8.92
N ILE A 279 -8.69 14.25 -9.19
CA ILE A 279 -9.47 13.02 -8.99
C ILE A 279 -10.07 12.60 -10.33
N ALA A 280 -9.55 11.54 -10.94
CA ALA A 280 -10.14 10.97 -12.14
C ALA A 280 -11.26 9.99 -11.78
N ILE A 281 -12.36 10.03 -12.52
CA ILE A 281 -13.44 9.04 -12.46
C ILE A 281 -13.35 8.14 -13.67
N VAL A 282 -13.33 6.83 -13.43
CA VAL A 282 -13.30 5.81 -14.47
C VAL A 282 -14.55 4.95 -14.34
N ASP A 283 -15.36 4.89 -15.40
CA ASP A 283 -16.60 4.13 -15.44
C ASP A 283 -16.46 2.86 -16.29
N ARG A 284 -17.17 1.80 -15.90
CA ARG A 284 -17.33 0.58 -16.69
C ARG A 284 -18.31 0.86 -17.82
N MET A 285 -17.89 0.59 -19.04
CA MET A 285 -18.67 0.74 -20.26
C MET A 285 -19.56 -0.48 -20.50
N ALA A 286 -20.53 -0.33 -21.43
CA ALA A 286 -21.49 -1.40 -21.73
C ALA A 286 -20.84 -2.68 -22.29
N ASP A 287 -19.66 -2.57 -22.91
CA ASP A 287 -18.87 -3.70 -23.42
C ASP A 287 -17.95 -4.33 -22.37
N GLY A 288 -18.00 -3.85 -21.11
CA GLY A 288 -17.16 -4.31 -20.01
C GLY A 288 -15.77 -3.68 -19.96
N SER A 289 -15.41 -2.82 -20.92
CA SER A 289 -14.20 -2.01 -20.86
C SER A 289 -14.34 -0.86 -19.85
N TYR A 290 -13.25 -0.15 -19.58
CA TYR A 290 -13.23 1.00 -18.68
C TYR A 290 -12.79 2.25 -19.43
N ALA A 291 -13.43 3.39 -19.13
CA ALA A 291 -13.09 4.68 -19.71
C ALA A 291 -13.14 5.80 -18.68
N VAL A 292 -12.27 6.80 -18.82
CA VAL A 292 -12.32 8.01 -18.00
C VAL A 292 -13.58 8.80 -18.37
N SER A 293 -14.42 9.14 -17.38
CA SER A 293 -15.66 9.88 -17.59
C SER A 293 -15.61 11.31 -17.05
N SER A 294 -14.75 11.62 -16.07
CA SER A 294 -14.51 12.98 -15.57
C SER A 294 -13.19 13.14 -14.80
N PHE A 295 -12.80 14.39 -14.52
CA PHE A 295 -11.68 14.81 -13.68
C PHE A 295 -12.13 15.83 -12.62
#